data_AF-A0A7W0XN58-F1
#
_entry.id   AF-A0A7W0XN58-F1
#
_cell.length_a   1.000
_cell.length_b   1.000
_cell.length_c   1.000
_cell.angle_alpha   90.00
_cell.angle_beta   90.00
_cell.angle_gamma   90.00
#
_symmetry.space_group_name_H-M   'P 1'
#
loop_
_entity.id
_entity.type
_entity.pdbx_description
1 polymer ?
#
loop_
_entity_poly.entity_id
_entity_poly.type
_entity_poly.pdbx_seq_one_letter_code
_entity_poly.pdbx_strand_id
1 'polypeptide(L)'
;METTRDPRVSMLSGTASRRAALRGLGGIGVATALGMTTPSRAGAIEASASGMLIEPDAGSWRTWILSAGDQLRPVGPPDEAATRAELRDVRVMGAKRGVAGLDRISYWDAGAPGYRWNEIAMQQTLRAGMGPGDAYRVMAHLNAAIYDATIAAWDAKYAYNRPRPAVAEASLRTAIPTPASPAYPCEHAVTAGAAASVLGFLFPDDSERFAEMASEAADSRVMAGVAYPSDTAAGLDLGRQVGELFIAYAKNDGSDAEFDPTTMPTGPGLWTGDPASLAYPTLGTWKTWVLASGDQFRPGPPPAPDSPKRAAELAEVKRYKRDVHPYTELFFWPQDPAGRQAPDSAPFSSNQVVFYYAPVLHFLWGPELTQKLFEYRWDTNPPRAARAYA
;
A
#
# COMPACT_ATOMS: atom_id res chain seq x y z
N MET A 1 53.85 37.10 37.02
CA MET A 1 54.08 35.78 36.38
C MET A 1 53.10 35.71 35.22
N GLU A 2 53.53 36.14 34.03
CA GLU A 2 54.00 35.23 32.95
C GLU A 2 52.81 34.48 32.33
N THR A 3 52.52 34.46 31.03
CA THR A 3 53.29 34.75 29.81
C THR A 3 52.31 35.07 28.66
N THR A 4 52.84 35.72 27.63
CA THR A 4 52.25 36.11 26.34
C THR A 4 51.92 34.93 25.41
N ARG A 5 50.90 35.07 24.56
CA ARG A 5 50.78 34.35 23.26
C ARG A 5 49.99 35.15 22.22
N ASP A 6 50.60 35.26 21.04
CA ASP A 6 50.12 35.87 19.78
C ASP A 6 49.59 34.74 18.82
N PRO A 7 49.07 34.96 17.59
CA PRO A 7 47.68 34.67 17.24
C PRO A 7 47.53 33.77 15.98
N ARG A 8 46.31 33.74 15.42
CA ARG A 8 45.83 33.16 14.14
C ARG A 8 45.38 31.69 14.22
N VAL A 9 44.09 31.45 13.98
CA VAL A 9 43.53 31.12 12.65
C VAL A 9 41.99 31.11 12.75
N SER A 10 41.40 31.78 11.76
CA SER A 10 39.97 31.91 11.46
C SER A 10 39.33 30.56 11.10
N MET A 11 38.10 30.29 11.56
CA MET A 11 37.16 29.46 10.80
C MET A 11 35.77 30.10 10.78
N LEU A 12 35.30 30.25 9.55
CA LEU A 12 34.12 30.97 9.10
C LEU A 12 32.83 30.21 9.42
N SER A 13 31.81 30.98 9.82
CA SER A 13 30.40 30.61 9.70
C SER A 13 30.00 30.51 8.23
N GLY A 14 29.20 29.50 7.88
CA GLY A 14 28.62 29.38 6.54
C GLY A 14 27.39 28.49 6.55
N THR A 15 26.22 29.10 6.64
CA THR A 15 24.91 28.52 6.32
C THR A 15 24.89 28.07 4.87
N ALA A 16 24.58 26.78 4.61
CA ALA A 16 24.31 26.28 3.26
C ALA A 16 22.92 25.61 3.20
N SER A 17 22.13 26.11 2.26
CA SER A 17 20.74 25.80 1.95
C SER A 17 20.54 24.38 1.38
N ARG A 18 19.41 23.75 1.73
CA ARG A 18 18.96 22.38 1.36
C ARG A 18 18.65 22.18 -0.14
N ARG A 19 19.49 22.66 -1.07
CA ARG A 19 19.25 22.53 -2.53
C ARG A 19 20.35 21.86 -3.36
N ALA A 20 21.35 21.20 -2.77
CA ALA A 20 22.44 20.59 -3.54
C ALA A 20 22.91 19.23 -2.97
N ALA A 21 22.10 18.17 -3.11
CA ALA A 21 22.56 16.82 -2.79
C ALA A 21 21.84 15.72 -3.60
N LEU A 22 21.59 15.92 -4.91
CA LEU A 22 21.13 14.86 -5.82
C LEU A 22 21.54 15.18 -7.27
N ARG A 23 22.85 15.28 -7.50
CA ARG A 23 23.49 15.15 -8.83
C ARG A 23 24.88 14.58 -8.62
N GLY A 24 25.07 13.32 -8.99
CA GLY A 24 26.38 12.70 -9.04
C GLY A 24 26.32 11.24 -8.65
N LEU A 25 25.96 10.38 -9.60
CA LEU A 25 26.55 9.06 -9.82
C LEU A 25 26.12 8.61 -11.22
N GLY A 26 26.80 9.19 -12.22
CA GLY A 26 26.77 8.73 -13.60
C GLY A 26 28.14 8.15 -13.95
N GLY A 27 28.15 6.85 -14.28
CA GLY A 27 28.91 6.27 -15.39
C GLY A 27 30.40 6.00 -15.24
N ILE A 28 30.76 4.71 -15.13
CA ILE A 28 31.77 3.97 -15.92
C ILE A 28 31.25 2.50 -15.93
N GLY A 29 31.01 1.75 -17.00
CA GLY A 29 31.36 1.84 -18.42
C GLY A 29 32.23 0.64 -18.83
N VAL A 30 31.63 -0.48 -19.29
CA VAL A 30 32.30 -1.41 -20.22
C VAL A 30 31.29 -1.87 -21.27
N ALA A 31 31.51 -1.41 -22.50
CA ALA A 31 30.85 -1.85 -23.70
C ALA A 31 31.64 -3.00 -24.32
N THR A 32 30.95 -4.01 -24.86
CA THR A 32 31.51 -4.89 -25.88
C THR A 32 30.49 -5.01 -27.00
N ALA A 33 30.81 -4.38 -28.13
CA ALA A 33 30.07 -4.51 -29.37
C ALA A 33 30.64 -5.68 -30.17
N LEU A 34 29.78 -6.51 -30.76
CA LEU A 34 30.02 -7.27 -32.00
C LEU A 34 28.72 -7.96 -32.43
N GLY A 35 28.31 -7.73 -33.69
CA GLY A 35 27.29 -8.55 -34.36
C GLY A 35 26.13 -7.78 -34.99
N MET A 36 26.40 -6.94 -35.99
CA MET A 36 25.38 -6.50 -36.94
C MET A 36 24.87 -7.72 -37.74
N THR A 37 23.60 -8.07 -37.54
CA THR A 37 22.78 -8.67 -38.60
C THR A 37 21.40 -8.03 -38.53
N THR A 38 20.99 -7.41 -39.62
CA THR A 38 19.63 -6.91 -39.83
C THR A 38 18.74 -8.09 -40.19
N PRO A 39 17.66 -8.40 -39.43
CA PRO A 39 16.58 -9.21 -39.96
C PRO A 39 15.67 -8.28 -40.77
N SER A 40 15.66 -8.54 -42.06
CA SER A 40 14.64 -8.14 -43.01
C SER A 40 13.23 -8.43 -42.49
N ARG A 41 12.36 -7.42 -42.64
CA ARG A 41 10.91 -7.52 -42.92
C ARG A 41 10.26 -8.87 -42.60
N ALA A 42 9.87 -9.06 -41.34
CA ALA A 42 8.94 -10.12 -40.92
C ALA A 42 7.98 -9.56 -39.87
N GLY A 43 6.69 -9.60 -40.20
CA GLY A 43 5.52 -9.49 -39.32
C GLY A 43 5.58 -8.53 -38.14
N ALA A 44 4.80 -7.44 -38.22
CA ALA A 44 4.15 -6.94 -37.01
C ALA A 44 3.46 -8.14 -36.35
N ILE A 45 3.96 -8.57 -35.19
CA ILE A 45 3.28 -9.58 -34.38
C ILE A 45 2.05 -8.88 -33.81
N GLU A 46 0.96 -8.93 -34.57
CA GLU A 46 -0.39 -8.81 -34.04
C GLU A 46 -0.56 -9.88 -32.96
N ALA A 47 -0.36 -9.50 -31.70
CA ALA A 47 -0.86 -10.26 -30.58
C ALA A 47 -2.38 -10.07 -30.54
N SER A 48 -3.08 -10.80 -31.42
CA SER A 48 -4.50 -11.08 -31.26
C SER A 48 -4.74 -11.71 -29.89
N ALA A 49 -5.78 -11.24 -29.22
CA ALA A 49 -6.24 -11.69 -27.91
C ALA A 49 -6.48 -13.21 -27.88
N SER A 50 -5.59 -13.94 -27.22
CA SER A 50 -5.83 -15.29 -26.70
C SER A 50 -5.05 -15.53 -25.41
N GLY A 51 -4.98 -14.50 -24.56
CA GLY A 51 -4.66 -14.64 -23.14
C GLY A 51 -5.94 -14.97 -22.38
N MET A 52 -5.89 -16.00 -21.53
CA MET A 52 -6.99 -16.36 -20.62
C MET A 52 -7.50 -15.11 -19.90
N LEU A 53 -8.83 -14.90 -19.90
CA LEU A 53 -9.47 -13.79 -19.19
C LEU A 53 -9.01 -13.75 -17.73
N ILE A 54 -8.74 -12.55 -17.22
CA ILE A 54 -8.21 -12.38 -15.86
C ILE A 54 -9.33 -12.67 -14.85
N GLU A 55 -9.24 -13.83 -14.18
CA GLU A 55 -10.08 -14.23 -13.06
C GLU A 55 -11.60 -14.02 -13.30
N PRO A 56 -12.22 -14.72 -14.28
CA PRO A 56 -13.64 -14.55 -14.60
C PRO A 56 -14.58 -14.74 -13.40
N ASP A 57 -14.17 -15.58 -12.44
CA ASP A 57 -14.96 -15.91 -11.25
C ASP A 57 -14.61 -15.05 -10.02
N ALA A 58 -13.72 -14.06 -10.14
CA ALA A 58 -13.32 -13.25 -8.98
C ALA A 58 -14.50 -12.48 -8.35
N GLY A 59 -15.55 -12.14 -9.11
CA GLY A 59 -16.76 -11.51 -8.58
C GLY A 59 -17.50 -12.33 -7.51
N SER A 60 -17.28 -13.66 -7.47
CA SER A 60 -17.89 -14.54 -6.47
C SER A 60 -16.97 -14.86 -5.28
N TRP A 61 -15.79 -14.24 -5.20
CA TRP A 61 -14.87 -14.47 -4.08
C TRP A 61 -15.41 -13.86 -2.80
N ARG A 62 -15.04 -14.45 -1.66
CA ARG A 62 -15.41 -13.95 -0.35
C ARG A 62 -14.84 -12.55 -0.14
N THR A 63 -15.71 -11.64 0.25
CA THR A 63 -15.44 -10.25 0.62
C THR A 63 -15.33 -10.08 2.14
N TRP A 64 -14.83 -8.94 2.59
CA TRP A 64 -14.67 -8.58 4.00
C TRP A 64 -15.93 -7.93 4.59
N ILE A 65 -16.43 -6.87 3.94
CA ILE A 65 -17.55 -6.06 4.41
C ILE A 65 -18.75 -6.15 3.47
N LEU A 66 -18.50 -6.23 2.16
CA LEU A 66 -19.57 -6.56 1.22
C LEU A 66 -20.14 -7.95 1.55
N SER A 67 -21.44 -8.11 1.36
CA SER A 67 -22.16 -9.37 1.48
C SER A 67 -21.94 -10.29 0.26
N ALA A 68 -21.72 -9.69 -0.91
CA ALA A 68 -21.37 -10.35 -2.17
C ALA A 68 -20.76 -9.32 -3.13
N GLY A 69 -20.06 -9.80 -4.18
CA GLY A 69 -19.48 -8.92 -5.19
C GLY A 69 -20.51 -8.07 -5.94
N ASP A 70 -21.76 -8.53 -6.03
CA ASP A 70 -22.82 -7.80 -6.72
C ASP A 70 -23.65 -6.86 -5.86
N GLN A 71 -23.36 -6.76 -4.56
CA GLN A 71 -24.11 -5.91 -3.63
C GLN A 71 -24.23 -4.46 -4.12
N LEU A 72 -23.15 -3.93 -4.72
CA LEU A 72 -23.06 -2.56 -5.22
C LEU A 72 -22.87 -2.52 -6.73
N ARG A 73 -23.32 -3.55 -7.47
CA ARG A 73 -23.13 -3.60 -8.93
C ARG A 73 -23.66 -2.29 -9.57
N PRO A 74 -22.81 -1.51 -10.25
CA PRO A 74 -23.22 -0.25 -10.85
C PRO A 74 -24.30 -0.48 -11.91
N VAL A 75 -25.07 0.57 -12.23
CA VAL A 75 -25.97 0.56 -13.39
C VAL A 75 -25.19 0.17 -14.64
N GLY A 76 -25.81 -0.54 -15.57
CA GLY A 76 -25.13 -1.01 -16.79
C GLY A 76 -24.42 0.13 -17.56
N PRO A 77 -23.38 -0.22 -18.34
CA PRO A 77 -22.64 0.76 -19.14
C PRO A 77 -23.56 1.46 -20.15
N PRO A 78 -23.14 2.62 -20.69
CA PRO A 78 -23.85 3.26 -21.78
C PRO A 78 -24.11 2.30 -22.95
N ASP A 79 -25.22 2.51 -23.66
CA ASP A 79 -25.57 1.68 -24.83
C ASP A 79 -24.50 1.77 -25.94
N GLU A 80 -24.69 0.97 -26.99
CA GLU A 80 -23.71 0.89 -28.08
C GLU A 80 -23.51 2.24 -28.81
N ALA A 81 -24.57 3.04 -28.96
CA ALA A 81 -24.49 4.33 -29.62
C ALA A 81 -23.71 5.35 -28.78
N ALA A 82 -23.99 5.39 -27.47
CA ALA A 82 -23.25 6.20 -26.51
C ALA A 82 -21.79 5.74 -26.37
N THR A 83 -21.54 4.44 -26.32
CA THR A 83 -20.18 3.86 -26.30
C THR A 83 -19.37 4.30 -27.53
N ARG A 84 -19.96 4.27 -28.73
CA ARG A 84 -19.29 4.76 -29.94
C ARG A 84 -19.03 6.27 -29.89
N ALA A 85 -19.90 7.04 -29.25
CA ALA A 85 -19.70 8.48 -29.06
C ALA A 85 -18.49 8.77 -28.16
N GLU A 86 -18.31 7.99 -27.09
CA GLU A 86 -17.20 8.13 -26.13
C GLU A 86 -15.81 7.87 -26.75
N LEU A 87 -15.72 7.12 -27.86
CA LEU A 87 -14.43 6.93 -28.57
C LEU A 87 -13.82 8.27 -29.04
N ARG A 88 -14.65 9.29 -29.28
CA ARG A 88 -14.14 10.65 -29.55
C ARG A 88 -13.40 11.21 -28.34
N ASP A 89 -13.94 11.04 -27.14
CA ASP A 89 -13.33 11.54 -25.91
C ASP A 89 -12.03 10.80 -25.60
N VAL A 90 -11.99 9.48 -25.83
CA VAL A 90 -10.75 8.69 -25.70
C VAL A 90 -9.66 9.19 -26.66
N ARG A 91 -10.00 9.56 -27.90
CA ARG A 91 -9.05 10.17 -28.85
C ARG A 91 -8.59 11.56 -28.40
N VAL A 92 -9.52 12.40 -27.93
CA VAL A 92 -9.20 13.74 -27.42
C VAL A 92 -8.27 13.66 -26.21
N MET A 93 -8.52 12.75 -25.28
CA MET A 93 -7.64 12.50 -24.14
C MET A 93 -6.30 11.88 -24.58
N GLY A 94 -6.32 10.96 -25.53
CA GLY A 94 -5.11 10.37 -26.11
C GLY A 94 -4.20 11.41 -26.79
N ALA A 95 -4.77 12.48 -27.36
CA ALA A 95 -3.99 13.59 -27.91
C ALA A 95 -3.24 14.40 -26.83
N LYS A 96 -3.61 14.28 -25.55
CA LYS A 96 -2.95 14.94 -24.41
C LYS A 96 -1.72 14.17 -23.89
N ARG A 97 -1.31 13.07 -24.53
CA ARG A 97 -0.11 12.26 -24.19
C ARG A 97 1.22 12.96 -24.54
N GLY A 98 1.38 14.23 -24.16
CA GLY A 98 2.70 14.83 -24.06
C GLY A 98 3.53 14.13 -22.97
N VAL A 99 4.76 14.60 -22.73
CA VAL A 99 5.67 14.04 -21.72
C VAL A 99 4.97 13.89 -20.36
N ALA A 100 4.35 14.96 -19.86
CA ALA A 100 3.63 14.94 -18.57
C ALA A 100 2.45 13.95 -18.53
N GLY A 101 1.77 13.74 -19.67
CA GLY A 101 0.68 12.77 -19.77
C GLY A 101 1.19 11.33 -19.71
N LEU A 102 2.31 11.04 -20.39
CA LEU A 102 2.96 9.73 -20.35
C LEU A 102 3.55 9.43 -18.96
N ASP A 103 4.13 10.43 -18.30
CA ASP A 103 4.62 10.29 -16.93
C ASP A 103 3.49 9.96 -15.96
N ARG A 104 2.33 10.65 -16.09
CA ARG A 104 1.12 10.35 -15.30
C ARG A 104 0.60 8.94 -15.54
N ILE A 105 0.54 8.50 -16.81
CA ILE A 105 0.15 7.13 -17.15
C ILE A 105 1.11 6.13 -16.50
N SER A 106 2.42 6.33 -16.65
CA SER A 106 3.46 5.47 -16.07
C SER A 106 3.38 5.42 -14.54
N TYR A 107 3.11 6.56 -13.89
CA TYR A 107 2.94 6.63 -12.44
C TYR A 107 1.80 5.74 -11.95
N TRP A 108 0.61 5.86 -12.56
CA TRP A 108 -0.59 5.11 -12.15
C TRP A 108 -0.65 3.67 -12.69
N ASP A 109 0.18 3.31 -13.67
CA ASP A 109 0.29 1.96 -14.27
C ASP A 109 1.51 1.16 -13.76
N ALA A 110 2.22 1.66 -12.74
CA ALA A 110 3.46 1.04 -12.26
C ALA A 110 3.32 -0.37 -11.66
N GLY A 111 2.10 -0.84 -11.45
CA GLY A 111 1.77 -2.16 -10.92
C GLY A 111 0.27 -2.35 -10.87
N ALA A 112 -0.17 -3.32 -10.06
CA ALA A 112 -1.59 -3.53 -9.82
C ALA A 112 -2.25 -2.25 -9.25
N PRO A 113 -3.57 -2.04 -9.46
CA PRO A 113 -4.27 -0.82 -9.05
C PRO A 113 -3.98 -0.32 -7.62
N GLY A 114 -3.84 -1.23 -6.65
CA GLY A 114 -3.57 -0.89 -5.25
C GLY A 114 -2.12 -0.50 -4.93
N TYR A 115 -1.16 -0.73 -5.83
CA TYR A 115 0.26 -0.52 -5.58
C TYR A 115 0.58 0.91 -5.15
N ARG A 116 0.17 1.91 -5.95
CA ARG A 116 0.42 3.32 -5.62
C ARG A 116 -0.32 3.80 -4.38
N TRP A 117 -1.52 3.28 -4.14
CA TRP A 117 -2.29 3.63 -2.95
C TRP A 117 -1.65 3.12 -1.66
N ASN A 118 -1.03 1.94 -1.69
CA ASN A 118 -0.23 1.43 -0.57
C ASN A 118 0.99 2.32 -0.30
N GLU A 119 1.73 2.76 -1.32
CA GLU A 119 2.84 3.70 -1.14
C GLU A 119 2.37 5.05 -0.58
N ILE A 120 1.27 5.59 -1.10
CA ILE A 120 0.70 6.86 -0.66
C ILE A 120 0.26 6.80 0.80
N ALA A 121 -0.47 5.75 1.19
CA ALA A 121 -0.93 5.57 2.56
C ALA A 121 0.25 5.41 3.54
N MET A 122 1.27 4.67 3.13
CA MET A 122 2.47 4.44 3.91
C MET A 122 3.32 5.72 4.07
N GLN A 123 3.42 6.56 3.04
CA GLN A 123 4.02 7.88 3.17
C GLN A 123 3.19 8.81 4.06
N GLN A 124 1.87 8.70 4.01
CA GLN A 124 0.97 9.52 4.83
C GLN A 124 1.10 9.18 6.32
N THR A 125 1.17 7.90 6.69
CA THR A 125 1.37 7.49 8.10
C THR A 125 2.69 8.00 8.66
N LEU A 126 3.77 8.00 7.86
CA LEU A 126 5.05 8.62 8.23
C LEU A 126 4.92 10.13 8.41
N ARG A 127 4.30 10.82 7.45
CA ARG A 127 4.13 12.28 7.49
C ARG A 127 3.34 12.72 8.72
N ALA A 128 2.34 11.93 9.11
CA ALA A 128 1.52 12.17 10.29
C ALA A 128 2.20 11.77 11.61
N GLY A 129 3.40 11.16 11.57
CA GLY A 129 4.09 10.69 12.78
C GLY A 129 3.32 9.63 13.55
N MET A 130 2.51 8.83 12.85
CA MET A 130 1.67 7.81 13.48
C MET A 130 2.53 6.71 14.07
N GLY A 131 2.16 6.24 15.25
CA GLY A 131 2.78 5.05 15.80
C GLY A 131 2.19 3.77 15.18
N PRO A 132 2.78 2.60 15.49
CA PRO A 132 2.53 1.36 14.75
C PRO A 132 1.08 0.90 14.80
N GLY A 133 0.40 1.02 15.95
CA GLY A 133 -0.99 0.58 16.11
C GLY A 133 -1.94 1.25 15.11
N ASP A 134 -1.86 2.58 15.00
CA ASP A 134 -2.71 3.33 14.09
C ASP A 134 -2.31 3.11 12.63
N ALA A 135 -1.02 2.98 12.34
CA ALA A 135 -0.52 2.68 10.99
C ALA A 135 -1.03 1.32 10.48
N TYR A 136 -1.08 0.29 11.34
CA TYR A 136 -1.65 -1.02 10.98
C TYR A 136 -3.13 -0.92 10.66
N ARG A 137 -3.88 -0.13 11.45
CA ARG A 137 -5.30 0.14 11.19
C ARG A 137 -5.53 0.81 9.84
N VAL A 138 -4.70 1.80 9.48
CA VAL A 138 -4.77 2.47 8.17
C VAL A 138 -4.61 1.46 7.03
N MET A 139 -3.56 0.65 7.07
CA MET A 139 -3.26 -0.31 6.00
C MET A 139 -4.30 -1.43 5.91
N ALA A 140 -4.86 -1.87 7.04
CA ALA A 140 -5.90 -2.89 7.07
C ALA A 140 -7.21 -2.37 6.43
N HIS A 141 -7.70 -1.20 6.83
CA HIS A 141 -8.90 -0.61 6.23
C HIS A 141 -8.71 -0.32 4.74
N LEU A 142 -7.54 0.21 4.36
CA LEU A 142 -7.23 0.51 2.96
C LEU A 142 -7.28 -0.73 2.08
N ASN A 143 -6.52 -1.77 2.43
CA ASN A 143 -6.37 -2.95 1.57
C ASN A 143 -7.64 -3.81 1.55
N ALA A 144 -8.34 -3.94 2.69
CA ALA A 144 -9.61 -4.62 2.72
C ALA A 144 -10.67 -3.89 1.86
N ALA A 145 -10.70 -2.55 1.87
CA ALA A 145 -11.59 -1.77 1.00
C ALA A 145 -11.23 -1.89 -0.49
N ILE A 146 -9.95 -1.82 -0.84
CA ILE A 146 -9.48 -2.03 -2.21
C ILE A 146 -9.82 -3.43 -2.70
N TYR A 147 -9.69 -4.45 -1.85
CA TYR A 147 -10.04 -5.83 -2.19
C TYR A 147 -11.53 -5.98 -2.47
N ASP A 148 -12.40 -5.57 -1.56
CA ASP A 148 -13.86 -5.64 -1.76
C ASP A 148 -14.30 -4.85 -3.01
N ALA A 149 -13.72 -3.66 -3.22
CA ALA A 149 -13.99 -2.86 -4.41
C ALA A 149 -13.53 -3.56 -5.69
N THR A 150 -12.39 -4.25 -5.65
CA THR A 150 -11.89 -5.05 -6.79
C THR A 150 -12.82 -6.24 -7.07
N ILE A 151 -13.32 -6.94 -6.05
CA ILE A 151 -14.29 -8.01 -6.23
C ILE A 151 -15.58 -7.48 -6.87
N ALA A 152 -16.10 -6.35 -6.39
CA ALA A 152 -17.28 -5.72 -6.98
C ALA A 152 -17.06 -5.26 -8.43
N ALA A 153 -15.88 -4.74 -8.75
CA ALA A 153 -15.51 -4.40 -10.12
C ALA A 153 -15.48 -5.64 -11.01
N TRP A 154 -14.96 -6.76 -10.52
CA TRP A 154 -14.87 -8.01 -11.28
C TRP A 154 -16.24 -8.64 -11.53
N ASP A 155 -17.13 -8.61 -10.54
CA ASP A 155 -18.53 -8.99 -10.74
C ASP A 155 -19.16 -8.19 -11.89
N ALA A 156 -19.10 -6.86 -11.85
CA ALA A 156 -19.71 -6.03 -12.89
C ALA A 156 -19.03 -6.21 -14.26
N LYS A 157 -17.71 -6.37 -14.30
CA LYS A 157 -16.94 -6.60 -15.54
C LYS A 157 -17.47 -7.80 -16.30
N TYR A 158 -17.62 -8.93 -15.62
CA TYR A 158 -18.07 -10.16 -16.27
C TYR A 158 -19.58 -10.24 -16.42
N ALA A 159 -20.36 -9.51 -15.61
CA ALA A 159 -21.80 -9.35 -15.82
C ALA A 159 -22.14 -8.55 -17.09
N TYR A 160 -21.41 -7.45 -17.36
CA TYR A 160 -21.69 -6.56 -18.48
C TYR A 160 -20.85 -6.82 -19.74
N ASN A 161 -19.67 -7.44 -19.57
CA ASN A 161 -18.77 -7.85 -20.64
C ASN A 161 -18.49 -6.76 -21.70
N ARG A 162 -18.37 -5.49 -21.27
CA ARG A 162 -18.15 -4.36 -22.17
C ARG A 162 -16.78 -4.48 -22.88
N PRO A 163 -16.70 -4.39 -24.22
CA PRO A 163 -15.43 -4.43 -24.94
C PRO A 163 -14.55 -3.23 -24.57
N ARG A 164 -13.22 -3.42 -24.54
CA ARG A 164 -12.24 -2.34 -24.34
C ARG A 164 -12.19 -1.40 -25.58
N PRO A 165 -11.77 -0.14 -25.43
CA PRO A 165 -11.71 0.81 -26.55
C PRO A 165 -10.94 0.31 -27.79
N ALA A 166 -9.79 -0.34 -27.59
CA ALA A 166 -8.98 -0.88 -28.69
C ALA A 166 -9.64 -2.10 -29.39
N VAL A 167 -10.57 -2.79 -28.72
CA VAL A 167 -11.36 -3.87 -29.32
C VAL A 167 -12.52 -3.30 -30.14
N ALA A 168 -13.16 -2.23 -29.64
CA ALA A 168 -14.24 -1.54 -30.34
C ALA A 168 -13.76 -0.71 -31.54
N GLU A 169 -12.53 -0.18 -31.48
CA GLU A 169 -11.90 0.58 -32.56
C GLU A 169 -10.42 0.19 -32.72
N ALA A 170 -10.14 -0.72 -33.65
CA ALA A 170 -8.80 -1.26 -33.88
C ALA A 170 -7.75 -0.21 -34.29
N SER A 171 -8.17 0.95 -34.82
CA SER A 171 -7.26 2.07 -35.15
C SER A 171 -6.79 2.86 -33.92
N LEU A 172 -7.40 2.65 -32.75
CA LEU A 172 -7.06 3.37 -31.53
C LEU A 172 -5.72 2.86 -30.96
N ARG A 173 -4.75 3.76 -30.84
CA ARG A 173 -3.46 3.45 -30.20
C ARG A 173 -3.55 3.61 -28.69
N THR A 174 -3.17 2.58 -27.94
CA THR A 174 -3.03 2.66 -26.48
C THR A 174 -1.60 3.03 -26.07
N ALA A 175 -1.44 3.66 -24.91
CA ALA A 175 -0.12 4.00 -24.35
C ALA A 175 0.50 2.85 -23.54
N ILE A 176 -0.33 1.91 -23.12
CA ILE A 176 -0.01 0.74 -22.29
C ILE A 176 -0.72 -0.49 -22.86
N PRO A 177 -0.32 -1.71 -22.47
CA PRO A 177 -1.02 -2.93 -22.86
C PRO A 177 -2.50 -2.89 -22.49
N THR A 178 -3.38 -3.33 -23.41
CA THR A 178 -4.80 -3.45 -23.10
C THR A 178 -5.01 -4.65 -22.16
N PRO A 179 -5.61 -4.47 -20.97
CA PRO A 179 -5.82 -5.57 -20.04
C PRO A 179 -6.74 -6.66 -20.63
N ALA A 180 -6.46 -7.92 -20.31
CA ALA A 180 -7.27 -9.08 -20.70
C ALA A 180 -8.52 -9.26 -19.81
N SER A 181 -9.31 -8.19 -19.67
CA SER A 181 -10.57 -8.16 -18.92
C SER A 181 -11.56 -7.16 -19.54
N PRO A 182 -12.88 -7.31 -19.30
CA PRO A 182 -13.87 -6.35 -19.74
C PRO A 182 -13.62 -4.92 -19.22
N ALA A 183 -14.10 -3.92 -19.93
CA ALA A 183 -13.80 -2.51 -19.68
C ALA A 183 -14.50 -1.94 -18.45
N TYR A 184 -15.76 -2.32 -18.20
CA TYR A 184 -16.67 -1.62 -17.30
C TYR A 184 -16.91 -2.35 -15.97
N PRO A 185 -16.75 -1.69 -14.81
CA PRO A 185 -16.14 -0.38 -14.61
C PRO A 185 -14.62 -0.44 -14.68
N CYS A 186 -13.95 0.70 -14.73
CA CYS A 186 -12.49 0.76 -14.73
C CYS A 186 -11.93 0.39 -13.34
N GLU A 187 -11.11 -0.66 -13.28
CA GLU A 187 -10.54 -1.22 -12.05
C GLU A 187 -9.63 -0.25 -11.28
N HIS A 188 -8.82 0.56 -11.98
CA HIS A 188 -8.00 1.58 -11.34
C HIS A 188 -8.85 2.69 -10.72
N ALA A 189 -9.95 3.06 -11.38
CA ALA A 189 -10.87 4.05 -10.86
C ALA A 189 -11.65 3.54 -9.63
N VAL A 190 -12.08 2.26 -9.65
CA VAL A 190 -12.69 1.61 -8.49
C VAL A 190 -11.75 1.57 -7.29
N THR A 191 -10.51 1.13 -7.52
CA THR A 191 -9.48 1.12 -6.48
C THR A 191 -9.22 2.52 -5.93
N ALA A 192 -9.11 3.51 -6.81
CA ALA A 192 -8.87 4.90 -6.45
C ALA A 192 -10.01 5.52 -5.62
N GLY A 193 -11.27 5.25 -6.00
CA GLY A 193 -12.43 5.72 -5.25
C GLY A 193 -12.48 5.15 -3.83
N ALA A 194 -12.22 3.85 -3.68
CA ALA A 194 -12.19 3.18 -2.38
C ALA A 194 -11.04 3.71 -1.50
N ALA A 195 -9.84 3.77 -2.07
CA ALA A 195 -8.65 4.23 -1.35
C ALA A 195 -8.77 5.69 -0.92
N ALA A 196 -9.19 6.59 -1.81
CA ALA A 196 -9.35 8.01 -1.47
C ALA A 196 -10.42 8.25 -0.40
N SER A 197 -11.50 7.46 -0.41
CA SER A 197 -12.56 7.56 0.60
C SER A 197 -12.04 7.14 1.97
N VAL A 198 -11.38 5.98 2.08
CA VAL A 198 -10.83 5.48 3.35
C VAL A 198 -9.72 6.40 3.87
N LEU A 199 -8.79 6.82 3.01
CA LEU A 199 -7.71 7.72 3.41
C LEU A 199 -8.22 9.11 3.77
N GLY A 200 -9.22 9.63 3.05
CA GLY A 200 -9.85 10.91 3.39
C GLY A 200 -10.58 10.89 4.73
N PHE A 201 -11.12 9.73 5.15
CA PHE A 201 -11.69 9.57 6.49
C PHE A 201 -10.60 9.52 7.58
N LEU A 202 -9.52 8.77 7.34
CA LEU A 202 -8.44 8.58 8.33
C LEU A 202 -7.52 9.81 8.44
N PHE A 203 -7.43 10.62 7.38
CA PHE A 203 -6.61 11.83 7.29
C PHE A 203 -7.44 12.98 6.70
N PRO A 204 -8.38 13.55 7.48
CA PRO A 204 -9.35 14.53 6.98
C PRO A 204 -8.71 15.79 6.38
N ASP A 205 -7.57 16.22 6.92
CA ASP A 205 -6.82 17.39 6.43
C ASP A 205 -6.24 17.21 5.01
N ASP A 206 -6.08 15.96 4.55
CA ASP A 206 -5.57 15.62 3.22
C ASP A 206 -6.68 15.03 2.31
N SER A 207 -7.94 15.06 2.73
CA SER A 207 -9.07 14.44 2.02
C SER A 207 -9.23 14.92 0.58
N GLU A 208 -9.17 16.24 0.35
CA GLU A 208 -9.25 16.83 -0.99
C GLU A 208 -8.09 16.36 -1.89
N ARG A 209 -6.86 16.31 -1.34
CA ARG A 209 -5.69 15.81 -2.05
C ARG A 209 -5.86 14.36 -2.50
N PHE A 210 -6.45 13.50 -1.68
CA PHE A 210 -6.74 12.11 -2.09
C PHE A 210 -7.82 12.03 -3.17
N ALA A 211 -8.84 12.87 -3.11
CA ALA A 211 -9.88 12.94 -4.14
C ALA A 211 -9.32 13.41 -5.50
N GLU A 212 -8.41 14.39 -5.48
CA GLU A 212 -7.68 14.83 -6.67
C GLU A 212 -6.80 13.72 -7.25
N MET A 213 -6.05 13.00 -6.40
CA MET A 213 -5.25 11.84 -6.81
C MET A 213 -6.10 10.73 -7.43
N ALA A 214 -7.30 10.47 -6.89
CA ALA A 214 -8.20 9.48 -7.46
C ALA A 214 -8.74 9.89 -8.84
N SER A 215 -9.08 11.16 -9.01
CA SER A 215 -9.50 11.71 -10.30
C SER A 215 -8.35 11.62 -11.32
N GLU A 216 -7.11 11.92 -10.90
CA GLU A 216 -5.93 11.78 -11.75
C GLU A 216 -5.68 10.32 -12.18
N ALA A 217 -5.80 9.38 -11.24
CA ALA A 217 -5.64 7.96 -11.51
C ALA A 217 -6.67 7.46 -12.54
N ALA A 218 -7.94 7.88 -12.39
CA ALA A 218 -9.02 7.58 -13.32
C ALA A 218 -8.74 8.16 -14.72
N ASP A 219 -8.42 9.45 -14.80
CA ASP A 219 -8.12 10.15 -16.06
C ASP A 219 -6.95 9.54 -16.81
N SER A 220 -5.95 9.02 -16.08
CA SER A 220 -4.80 8.34 -16.68
C SER A 220 -5.21 7.17 -17.56
N ARG A 221 -6.30 6.46 -17.24
CA ARG A 221 -6.76 5.27 -17.99
C ARG A 221 -7.46 5.64 -19.30
N VAL A 222 -8.22 6.73 -19.29
CA VAL A 222 -8.82 7.31 -20.50
C VAL A 222 -7.70 7.87 -21.39
N MET A 223 -6.76 8.60 -20.80
CA MET A 223 -5.59 9.11 -21.52
C MET A 223 -4.78 7.97 -22.13
N ALA A 224 -4.56 6.87 -21.41
CA ALA A 224 -3.87 5.68 -21.92
C ALA A 224 -4.64 4.92 -23.01
N GLY A 225 -5.93 5.20 -23.19
CA GLY A 225 -6.78 4.58 -24.21
C GLY A 225 -7.33 3.20 -23.83
N VAL A 226 -7.30 2.82 -22.55
CA VAL A 226 -7.73 1.49 -22.08
C VAL A 226 -9.08 1.49 -21.35
N ALA A 227 -9.69 2.65 -21.17
CA ALA A 227 -10.99 2.84 -20.54
C ALA A 227 -11.78 3.98 -21.22
N TYR A 228 -13.10 3.88 -21.18
CA TYR A 228 -14.02 4.98 -21.52
C TYR A 228 -14.20 5.93 -20.34
N PRO A 229 -14.55 7.21 -20.56
CA PRO A 229 -14.92 8.13 -19.47
C PRO A 229 -16.02 7.60 -18.55
N SER A 230 -17.03 6.93 -19.09
CA SER A 230 -18.08 6.29 -18.28
C SER A 230 -17.57 5.10 -17.45
N ASP A 231 -16.57 4.35 -17.92
CA ASP A 231 -15.97 3.28 -17.12
C ASP A 231 -15.28 3.84 -15.87
N THR A 232 -14.56 4.96 -16.02
CA THR A 232 -13.82 5.58 -14.93
C THR A 232 -14.73 6.34 -13.97
N ALA A 233 -15.76 7.02 -14.49
CA ALA A 233 -16.77 7.67 -13.65
C ALA A 233 -17.55 6.65 -12.79
N ALA A 234 -18.03 5.57 -13.41
CA ALA A 234 -18.70 4.49 -12.67
C ALA A 234 -17.74 3.78 -11.71
N GLY A 235 -16.47 3.66 -12.08
CA GLY A 235 -15.46 3.10 -11.19
C GLY A 235 -15.24 3.93 -9.93
N LEU A 236 -15.01 5.23 -10.07
CA LEU A 236 -14.86 6.14 -8.92
C LEU A 236 -16.09 6.12 -8.00
N ASP A 237 -17.29 6.09 -8.58
CA ASP A 237 -18.53 6.01 -7.81
C ASP A 237 -18.65 4.69 -7.03
N LEU A 238 -18.44 3.55 -7.70
CA LEU A 238 -18.44 2.24 -7.04
C LEU A 238 -17.40 2.17 -5.91
N GLY A 239 -16.19 2.63 -6.18
CA GLY A 239 -15.12 2.68 -5.20
C GLY A 239 -15.50 3.52 -3.98
N ARG A 240 -16.11 4.69 -4.19
CA ARG A 240 -16.60 5.56 -3.10
C ARG A 240 -17.67 4.85 -2.27
N GLN A 241 -18.65 4.21 -2.89
CA GLN A 241 -19.71 3.48 -2.18
C GLN A 241 -19.13 2.35 -1.31
N VAL A 242 -18.13 1.61 -1.81
CA VAL A 242 -17.41 0.62 -1.00
C VAL A 242 -16.67 1.30 0.16
N GLY A 243 -15.95 2.38 -0.11
CA GLY A 243 -15.26 3.17 0.90
C GLY A 243 -16.19 3.64 2.03
N GLU A 244 -17.41 4.07 1.72
CA GLU A 244 -18.42 4.47 2.71
C GLU A 244 -18.80 3.33 3.66
N LEU A 245 -18.90 2.09 3.18
CA LEU A 245 -19.14 0.92 4.03
C LEU A 245 -17.97 0.66 4.98
N PHE A 246 -16.74 0.80 4.49
CA PHE A 246 -15.54 0.66 5.32
C PHE A 246 -15.40 1.78 6.35
N ILE A 247 -15.76 3.02 6.00
CA ILE A 247 -15.84 4.14 6.94
C ILE A 247 -16.89 3.85 8.02
N ALA A 248 -18.06 3.34 7.65
CA ALA A 248 -19.10 2.96 8.60
C ALA A 248 -18.62 1.85 9.54
N TYR A 249 -17.87 0.87 9.04
CA TYR A 249 -17.23 -0.16 9.86
C TYR A 249 -16.17 0.46 10.80
N ALA A 250 -15.29 1.31 10.27
CA ALA A 250 -14.19 1.94 11.01
C ALA A 250 -14.68 2.86 12.14
N LYS A 251 -15.82 3.54 11.98
CA LYS A 251 -16.45 4.33 13.06
C LYS A 251 -16.98 3.49 14.22
N ASN A 252 -17.15 2.19 14.02
CA ASN A 252 -17.73 1.26 14.99
C ASN A 252 -16.75 0.13 15.36
N ASP A 253 -15.45 0.31 15.09
CA ASP A 253 -14.42 -0.70 15.38
C ASP A 253 -13.83 -0.57 16.79
N GLY A 254 -14.25 0.43 17.58
CA GLY A 254 -13.81 0.65 18.96
C GLY A 254 -12.40 1.25 19.10
N SER A 255 -11.81 1.71 18.00
CA SER A 255 -10.47 2.32 18.01
C SER A 255 -10.39 3.70 18.67
N ASP A 256 -11.51 4.39 18.79
CA ASP A 256 -11.66 5.69 19.44
C ASP A 256 -11.97 5.57 20.95
N ALA A 257 -12.05 4.36 21.48
CA ALA A 257 -12.28 4.13 22.90
C ALA A 257 -11.11 4.66 23.74
N GLU A 258 -11.43 5.53 24.69
CA GLU A 258 -10.48 6.01 25.70
C GLU A 258 -10.22 4.93 26.75
N PHE A 259 -8.96 4.79 27.15
CA PHE A 259 -8.59 3.88 28.22
C PHE A 259 -8.96 4.46 29.58
N ASP A 260 -9.64 3.67 30.41
CA ASP A 260 -9.91 4.00 31.81
C ASP A 260 -8.83 3.37 32.72
N PRO A 261 -7.92 4.16 33.29
CA PRO A 261 -6.86 3.66 34.18
C PRO A 261 -7.37 2.96 35.44
N THR A 262 -8.61 3.23 35.86
CA THR A 262 -9.18 2.62 37.07
C THR A 262 -9.49 1.14 36.87
N THR A 263 -9.55 0.69 35.62
CA THR A 263 -9.73 -0.72 35.26
C THR A 263 -8.45 -1.55 35.37
N MET A 264 -7.30 -0.92 35.62
CA MET A 264 -6.04 -1.64 35.76
C MET A 264 -6.04 -2.57 36.98
N PRO A 265 -5.68 -3.85 36.82
CA PRO A 265 -5.64 -4.78 37.93
C PRO A 265 -4.47 -4.44 38.87
N THR A 266 -4.75 -4.42 40.18
CA THR A 266 -3.76 -4.14 41.23
C THR A 266 -3.50 -5.36 42.10
N GLY A 267 -2.27 -5.54 42.58
CA GLY A 267 -1.93 -6.58 43.53
C GLY A 267 -0.55 -7.20 43.31
N PRO A 268 -0.16 -8.18 44.13
CA PRO A 268 1.16 -8.82 44.05
C PRO A 268 1.43 -9.41 42.67
N GLY A 269 2.58 -9.05 42.09
CA GLY A 269 3.07 -9.59 40.83
C GLY A 269 2.36 -9.12 39.56
N LEU A 270 1.41 -8.19 39.68
CA LEU A 270 0.83 -7.44 38.56
C LEU A 270 1.72 -6.24 38.20
N TRP A 271 1.58 -5.74 36.98
CA TRP A 271 2.34 -4.56 36.52
C TRP A 271 1.81 -3.29 37.20
N THR A 272 2.71 -2.41 37.65
CA THR A 272 2.39 -1.19 38.43
C THR A 272 3.00 0.08 37.86
N GLY A 273 3.13 0.18 36.54
CA GLY A 273 3.66 1.39 35.91
C GLY A 273 2.62 2.50 35.78
N ASP A 274 3.08 3.67 35.35
CA ASP A 274 2.23 4.83 35.10
C ASP A 274 1.23 4.53 33.97
N PRO A 275 -0.09 4.61 34.20
CA PRO A 275 -1.09 4.43 33.16
C PRO A 275 -0.90 5.36 31.96
N ALA A 276 -0.38 6.58 32.19
CA ALA A 276 -0.11 7.54 31.11
C ALA A 276 1.04 7.09 30.19
N SER A 277 1.84 6.10 30.60
CA SER A 277 2.93 5.53 29.80
C SER A 277 2.52 4.31 28.96
N LEU A 278 1.26 3.86 29.08
CA LEU A 278 0.78 2.69 28.35
C LEU A 278 0.63 2.99 26.85
N ALA A 279 1.29 2.20 26.03
CA ALA A 279 1.13 2.25 24.58
C ALA A 279 -0.10 1.40 24.17
N TYR A 280 -1.06 2.03 23.49
CA TYR A 280 -2.26 1.40 22.92
C TYR A 280 -3.03 0.45 23.86
N PRO A 281 -3.37 0.87 25.09
CA PRO A 281 -4.01 -0.02 26.07
C PRO A 281 -5.38 -0.58 25.66
N THR A 282 -6.06 0.03 24.68
CA THR A 282 -7.34 -0.44 24.13
C THR A 282 -7.22 -1.29 22.87
N LEU A 283 -6.01 -1.51 22.32
CA LEU A 283 -5.86 -2.21 21.03
C LEU A 283 -6.46 -3.62 21.03
N GLY A 284 -6.41 -4.31 22.17
CA GLY A 284 -7.01 -5.64 22.35
C GLY A 284 -8.55 -5.66 22.38
N THR A 285 -9.20 -4.49 22.46
CA THR A 285 -10.66 -4.36 22.44
C THR A 285 -11.20 -3.94 21.08
N TRP A 286 -10.33 -3.63 20.13
CA TRP A 286 -10.75 -3.23 18.78
C TRP A 286 -11.39 -4.43 18.06
N LYS A 287 -12.35 -4.12 17.19
CA LYS A 287 -13.02 -5.13 16.36
C LYS A 287 -12.01 -5.76 15.41
N THR A 288 -11.93 -7.08 15.46
CA THR A 288 -10.97 -7.89 14.70
C THR A 288 -11.50 -8.27 13.31
N TRP A 289 -10.61 -8.41 12.33
CA TRP A 289 -10.96 -8.82 10.96
C TRP A 289 -11.18 -10.32 10.82
N VAL A 290 -10.27 -11.12 11.39
CA VAL A 290 -10.26 -12.60 11.26
C VAL A 290 -10.58 -13.29 12.58
N LEU A 291 -10.03 -12.76 13.68
CA LEU A 291 -10.27 -13.31 15.01
C LEU A 291 -11.72 -13.03 15.45
N ALA A 292 -12.26 -13.87 16.32
CA ALA A 292 -13.57 -13.65 16.93
C ALA A 292 -13.54 -12.53 17.99
N SER A 293 -12.39 -12.37 18.66
CA SER A 293 -12.12 -11.35 19.67
C SER A 293 -10.61 -11.18 19.85
N GLY A 294 -10.18 -10.07 20.44
CA GLY A 294 -8.76 -9.83 20.75
C GLY A 294 -8.18 -10.80 21.79
N ASP A 295 -9.02 -11.57 22.47
CA ASP A 295 -8.63 -12.57 23.48
C ASP A 295 -8.88 -14.03 23.07
N GLN A 296 -9.23 -14.28 21.80
CA GLN A 296 -9.51 -15.64 21.29
C GLN A 296 -8.42 -16.66 21.63
N PHE A 297 -7.15 -16.23 21.61
CA PHE A 297 -5.99 -17.07 21.92
C PHE A 297 -5.19 -16.54 23.13
N ARG A 298 -5.86 -15.87 24.08
CA ARG A 298 -5.21 -15.32 25.27
C ARG A 298 -4.51 -16.44 26.06
N PRO A 299 -3.20 -16.33 26.32
CA PRO A 299 -2.50 -17.29 27.16
C PRO A 299 -3.07 -17.31 28.59
N GLY A 300 -2.91 -18.43 29.28
CA GLY A 300 -3.22 -18.52 30.71
C GLY A 300 -2.37 -17.54 31.55
N PRO A 301 -2.73 -17.33 32.83
CA PRO A 301 -1.99 -16.43 33.71
C PRO A 301 -0.52 -16.87 33.88
N PRO A 302 0.42 -15.92 34.10
CA PRO A 302 1.81 -16.26 34.40
C PRO A 302 1.92 -17.03 35.73
N PRO A 303 3.06 -17.68 36.01
CA PRO A 303 3.28 -18.34 37.30
C PRO A 303 3.05 -17.40 38.49
N ALA A 304 2.49 -17.93 39.57
CA ALA A 304 2.18 -17.13 40.76
C ALA A 304 3.43 -16.40 41.30
N PRO A 305 3.28 -15.20 41.87
CA PRO A 305 4.39 -14.34 42.25
C PRO A 305 5.42 -14.97 43.20
N ASP A 306 4.94 -15.85 44.08
CA ASP A 306 5.67 -16.58 45.10
C ASP A 306 6.00 -18.04 44.70
N SER A 307 5.67 -18.44 43.47
CA SER A 307 5.86 -19.82 43.02
C SER A 307 7.34 -20.17 42.79
N PRO A 308 7.74 -21.44 43.06
CA PRO A 308 9.06 -21.94 42.68
C PRO A 308 9.34 -21.80 41.18
N LYS A 309 8.30 -21.89 40.34
CA LYS A 309 8.41 -21.72 38.89
C LYS A 309 8.85 -20.30 38.52
N ARG A 310 8.20 -19.26 39.07
CA ARG A 310 8.62 -17.86 38.83
C ARG A 310 10.03 -17.60 39.34
N ALA A 311 10.41 -18.17 40.49
CA ALA A 311 11.76 -18.06 41.02
C ALA A 311 12.81 -18.66 40.07
N ALA A 312 12.51 -19.81 39.46
CA ALA A 312 13.37 -20.45 38.48
C ALA A 312 13.51 -19.61 37.19
N GLU A 313 12.39 -19.09 36.65
CA GLU A 313 12.38 -18.20 35.47
C GLU A 313 13.21 -16.93 35.72
N LEU A 314 13.10 -16.33 36.92
CA LEU A 314 13.90 -15.15 37.28
C LEU A 314 15.40 -15.48 37.40
N ALA A 315 15.74 -16.66 37.93
CA ALA A 315 17.11 -17.12 38.01
C ALA A 315 17.72 -17.40 36.63
N GLU A 316 16.90 -17.84 35.67
CA GLU A 316 17.29 -17.97 34.27
C GLU A 316 17.61 -16.60 33.65
N VAL A 317 16.70 -15.63 33.74
CA VAL A 317 16.91 -14.26 33.20
C VAL A 317 18.15 -13.58 33.79
N LYS A 318 18.43 -13.82 35.08
CA LYS A 318 19.64 -13.30 35.76
C LYS A 318 20.93 -13.97 35.27
N ARG A 319 20.89 -15.27 34.97
CA ARG A 319 22.05 -16.04 34.48
C ARG A 319 22.25 -15.95 32.98
N TYR A 320 21.26 -15.48 32.24
CA TYR A 320 21.34 -15.29 30.80
C TYR A 320 22.54 -14.40 30.44
N LYS A 321 23.55 -14.99 29.78
CA LYS A 321 24.74 -14.28 29.31
C LYS A 321 24.32 -13.39 28.15
N ARG A 322 24.25 -12.09 28.41
CA ARG A 322 24.00 -11.09 27.37
C ARG A 322 25.28 -10.91 26.59
N ASP A 323 25.31 -11.43 25.37
CA ASP A 323 26.34 -11.06 24.42
C ASP A 323 26.00 -9.67 23.86
N VAL A 324 27.02 -8.85 23.60
CA VAL A 324 26.86 -7.58 22.90
C VAL A 324 26.74 -7.91 21.41
N HIS A 325 25.64 -8.56 21.03
CA HIS A 325 25.26 -8.60 19.62
C HIS A 325 24.90 -7.17 19.19
N PRO A 326 25.36 -6.72 18.01
CA PRO A 326 24.94 -5.43 17.50
C PRO A 326 23.41 -5.40 17.47
N TYR A 327 22.81 -4.38 18.09
CA TYR A 327 21.36 -4.27 18.32
C TYR A 327 20.51 -4.38 17.04
N THR A 328 21.13 -4.30 15.86
CA THR A 328 20.54 -4.55 14.56
C THR A 328 20.07 -6.00 14.35
N GLU A 329 20.72 -7.01 14.94
CA GLU A 329 20.33 -8.42 14.81
C GLU A 329 19.10 -8.80 15.67
N LEU A 330 18.74 -8.00 16.67
CA LEU A 330 17.55 -8.25 17.52
C LEU A 330 16.22 -7.91 16.82
N PHE A 331 16.27 -7.08 15.76
CA PHE A 331 15.09 -6.64 15.01
C PHE A 331 15.13 -7.07 13.53
N PHE A 332 16.26 -7.58 13.07
CA PHE A 332 16.37 -8.25 11.79
C PHE A 332 16.14 -9.74 12.02
N TRP A 333 15.25 -10.37 11.26
CA TRP A 333 15.02 -11.81 11.40
C TRP A 333 16.36 -12.55 11.32
N PRO A 334 16.73 -13.41 12.30
CA PRO A 334 17.96 -14.22 12.24
C PRO A 334 18.03 -15.15 11.03
N GLN A 335 16.91 -15.27 10.31
CA GLN A 335 16.75 -15.99 9.07
C GLN A 335 16.24 -15.00 8.02
N ASP A 336 17.12 -14.14 7.49
CA ASP A 336 16.86 -13.48 6.21
C ASP A 336 17.23 -14.47 5.08
N PRO A 337 16.25 -15.15 4.44
CA PRO A 337 16.54 -16.05 3.32
C PRO A 337 17.11 -15.31 2.10
N ALA A 338 17.06 -13.97 2.06
CA ALA A 338 17.65 -13.15 1.00
C ALA A 338 19.11 -12.74 1.28
N GLY A 339 19.66 -13.06 2.46
CA GLY A 339 21.07 -12.83 2.79
C GLY A 339 21.51 -11.37 2.77
N ARG A 340 20.61 -10.42 3.07
CA ARG A 340 20.95 -8.99 3.06
C ARG A 340 21.85 -8.67 4.25
N GLN A 341 22.84 -7.81 4.01
CA GLN A 341 23.70 -7.30 5.08
C GLN A 341 22.87 -6.47 6.06
N ALA A 342 23.11 -6.65 7.36
CA ALA A 342 22.54 -5.81 8.39
C ALA A 342 22.82 -4.33 8.06
N PRO A 343 21.83 -3.43 8.13
CA PRO A 343 22.06 -2.02 7.86
C PRO A 343 23.12 -1.46 8.81
N ASP A 344 23.96 -0.59 8.26
CA ASP A 344 25.24 -0.14 8.83
C ASP A 344 25.20 0.22 10.32
N SER A 345 26.35 -0.01 10.96
CA SER A 345 26.72 0.01 12.39
C SER A 345 26.51 1.33 13.17
N ALA A 346 25.52 2.14 12.83
CA ALA A 346 25.17 3.32 13.61
C ALA A 346 24.70 2.90 15.02
N PRO A 347 25.29 3.44 16.10
CA PRO A 347 24.90 3.10 17.46
C PRO A 347 23.55 3.77 17.77
N PHE A 348 22.46 3.05 17.52
CA PHE A 348 21.14 3.44 18.01
C PHE A 348 21.04 3.13 19.52
N SER A 349 20.43 4.03 20.29
CA SER A 349 20.04 3.70 21.67
C SER A 349 18.86 2.71 21.68
N SER A 350 18.72 1.92 22.74
CA SER A 350 17.71 0.86 22.88
C SER A 350 16.27 1.32 22.63
N ASN A 351 15.94 2.57 22.98
CA ASN A 351 14.62 3.14 22.76
C ASN A 351 14.44 3.65 21.31
N GLN A 352 15.53 4.00 20.62
CA GLN A 352 15.45 4.40 19.22
C GLN A 352 15.20 3.19 18.32
N VAL A 353 15.83 2.04 18.54
CA VAL A 353 15.64 0.85 17.67
C VAL A 353 14.19 0.33 17.70
N VAL A 354 13.59 0.20 18.89
CA VAL A 354 12.22 -0.31 19.04
C VAL A 354 11.19 0.58 18.32
N PHE A 355 11.31 1.90 18.47
CA PHE A 355 10.40 2.86 17.84
C PHE A 355 10.76 3.17 16.39
N TYR A 356 12.01 2.96 15.96
CA TYR A 356 12.45 3.19 14.59
C TYR A 356 12.14 2.00 13.68
N TYR A 357 12.03 0.76 14.18
CA TYR A 357 11.75 -0.42 13.35
C TYR A 357 10.31 -0.97 13.46
N ALA A 358 9.60 -0.78 14.58
CA ALA A 358 8.22 -1.29 14.73
C ALA A 358 7.20 -0.64 13.77
N PRO A 359 7.25 0.68 13.50
CA PRO A 359 6.47 1.28 12.41
C PRO A 359 6.92 0.76 11.04
N VAL A 360 8.20 0.37 10.90
CA VAL A 360 8.88 0.05 9.63
C VAL A 360 8.65 -1.39 9.18
N LEU A 361 8.08 -2.28 10.00
CA LEU A 361 7.80 -3.65 9.56
C LEU A 361 6.92 -3.68 8.30
N HIS A 362 5.85 -2.90 8.20
CA HIS A 362 5.06 -2.84 6.95
C HIS A 362 5.84 -2.23 5.78
N PHE A 363 6.78 -1.33 6.06
CA PHE A 363 7.67 -0.72 5.07
C PHE A 363 8.74 -1.70 4.57
N LEU A 364 9.09 -2.72 5.36
CA LEU A 364 9.99 -3.84 5.00
C LEU A 364 9.25 -5.02 4.36
N TRP A 365 7.93 -4.99 4.26
CA TRP A 365 7.18 -6.06 3.59
C TRP A 365 6.46 -5.54 2.35
N GLY A 366 6.15 -4.25 2.26
CA GLY A 366 5.53 -3.64 1.07
C GLY A 366 6.36 -3.83 -0.21
N PRO A 367 7.65 -3.47 -0.24
CA PRO A 367 8.53 -3.70 -1.39
C PRO A 367 8.68 -5.18 -1.73
N GLU A 368 8.84 -6.04 -0.73
CA GLU A 368 9.01 -7.48 -0.85
C GLU A 368 7.74 -8.14 -1.42
N LEU A 369 6.57 -7.77 -0.91
CA LEU A 369 5.29 -8.23 -1.42
C LEU A 369 5.11 -7.76 -2.87
N THR A 370 5.38 -6.48 -3.17
CA THR A 370 5.30 -5.96 -4.54
C THR A 370 6.24 -6.71 -5.48
N GLN A 371 7.48 -6.97 -5.04
CA GLN A 371 8.44 -7.77 -5.79
C GLN A 371 7.88 -9.17 -6.06
N LYS A 372 7.28 -9.84 -5.06
CA LYS A 372 6.64 -11.14 -5.24
C LYS A 372 5.44 -11.09 -6.18
N LEU A 373 4.63 -10.04 -6.14
CA LEU A 373 3.53 -9.84 -7.09
C LEU A 373 4.06 -9.73 -8.51
N PHE A 374 5.17 -9.02 -8.74
CA PHE A 374 5.80 -8.95 -10.05
C PHE A 374 6.40 -10.31 -10.48
N GLU A 375 7.13 -10.99 -9.59
CA GLU A 375 7.71 -12.32 -9.84
C GLU A 375 6.63 -13.35 -10.23
N TYR A 376 5.44 -13.26 -9.61
CA TYR A 376 4.29 -14.12 -9.89
C TYR A 376 3.35 -13.60 -10.99
N ARG A 377 3.69 -12.48 -11.63
CA ARG A 377 2.88 -11.83 -12.68
C ARG A 377 1.49 -11.42 -12.20
N TRP A 378 1.33 -11.18 -10.90
CA TRP A 378 0.08 -10.70 -10.30
C TRP A 378 -0.05 -9.17 -10.35
N ASP A 379 1.04 -8.46 -10.65
CA ASP A 379 1.04 -7.03 -11.00
C ASP A 379 0.04 -6.69 -12.13
N THR A 380 -0.20 -7.65 -13.03
CA THR A 380 -1.19 -7.55 -14.12
C THR A 380 -2.49 -8.33 -13.85
N ASN A 381 -2.68 -8.87 -12.64
CA ASN A 381 -3.87 -9.58 -12.19
C ASN A 381 -4.46 -8.89 -10.94
N PRO A 382 -5.32 -7.88 -11.12
CA PRO A 382 -5.77 -7.04 -10.01
C PRO A 382 -6.49 -7.79 -8.87
N PRO A 383 -7.36 -8.80 -9.10
CA PRO A 383 -7.97 -9.55 -8.00
C PRO A 383 -6.95 -10.28 -7.13
N ARG A 384 -5.96 -10.94 -7.74
CA ARG A 384 -4.91 -11.63 -6.97
C ARG A 384 -4.02 -10.66 -6.22
N ALA A 385 -3.64 -9.55 -6.85
CA ALA A 385 -2.85 -8.53 -6.17
C ALA A 385 -3.61 -7.91 -4.99
N ALA A 386 -4.87 -7.52 -5.19
CA ALA A 386 -5.70 -6.97 -4.12
C ALA A 386 -5.89 -7.98 -2.97
N ARG A 387 -6.07 -9.27 -3.31
CA ARG A 387 -6.16 -10.36 -2.32
C ARG A 387 -4.86 -10.61 -1.56
N ALA A 388 -3.71 -10.34 -2.17
CA ALA A 388 -2.43 -10.54 -1.52
C ALA A 388 -2.06 -9.37 -0.59
N TYR A 389 -2.54 -8.16 -0.91
CA TYR A 389 -2.38 -6.99 -0.04
C TYR A 389 -3.35 -6.98 1.14
N ALA A 390 -4.56 -7.51 0.98
CA ALA A 390 -5.59 -7.61 2.02
C ALA A 390 -5.43 -8.89 2.85
#